data_AF-A0A8T5U2V7-F1
#
_entry.id   AF-A0A8T5U2V7-F1
#
_cell.length_a   1.000
_cell.length_b   1.000
_cell.length_c   1.000
_cell.angle_alpha   90.00
_cell.angle_beta   90.00
_cell.angle_gamma   90.00
#
_symmetry.space_group_name_H-M   'P 1'
#
loop_
_entity.id
_entity.type
_entity.pdbx_description
1 polymer ?
#
loop_
_entity_poly.entity_id
_entity_poly.type
_entity_poly.pdbx_seq_one_letter_code
_entity_poly.pdbx_strand_id
1 'polypeptide(L)' 'MIEDKIIRYKENLTLAQKLAINQYADQDYYDKMASRLKKMLNFYENLKIWKENSEK' A
#
# COMPACT_ATOMS: atom_id res chain seq x y z
N MET A 1 10.15 9.33 -6.38
CA MET A 1 9.05 10.31 -6.48
C MET A 1 7.82 9.76 -5.75
N ILE A 2 6.78 10.58 -5.50
CA ILE A 2 5.55 10.14 -4.82
C ILE A 2 4.90 8.97 -5.60
N GLU A 3 4.97 8.99 -6.94
CA GLU A 3 4.47 7.91 -7.79
C GLU A 3 5.21 6.59 -7.58
N ASP A 4 6.53 6.57 -7.51
CA ASP A 4 7.31 5.35 -7.24
C ASP A 4 6.91 4.72 -5.91
N LYS A 5 6.59 5.56 -4.90
CA LYS A 5 6.08 5.08 -3.60
C LYS A 5 4.71 4.44 -3.77
N ILE A 6 3.79 5.09 -4.48
CA ILE A 6 2.44 4.54 -4.76
C ILE A 6 2.54 3.19 -5.46
N ILE A 7 3.36 3.06 -6.50
CA ILE A 7 3.56 1.81 -7.24
C ILE A 7 4.06 0.72 -6.30
N ARG A 8 5.12 1.00 -5.53
CA ARG A 8 5.69 0.03 -4.58
C ARG A 8 4.70 -0.40 -3.50
N TYR A 9 3.86 0.51 -2.99
CA TYR A 9 2.84 0.15 -2.01
C TYR A 9 1.71 -0.69 -2.63
N LYS A 10 1.33 -0.47 -3.90
CA LYS A 10 0.36 -1.30 -4.61
C LYS A 10 0.90 -2.73 -4.84
N GLU A 11 2.15 -2.85 -5.25
CA GLU A 11 2.82 -4.14 -5.43
C GLU A 11 2.92 -4.92 -4.11
N ASN A 12 3.41 -4.26 -3.06
CA ASN A 12 3.52 -4.86 -1.74
C ASN A 12 2.16 -5.25 -1.15
N LEU A 13 1.13 -4.43 -1.34
CA LEU A 13 -0.22 -4.72 -0.87
C LEU A 13 -0.77 -5.98 -1.57
N THR A 14 -0.60 -6.07 -2.89
CA THR A 14 -1.00 -7.23 -3.68
C THR A 14 -0.28 -8.49 -3.21
N LEU A 15 1.03 -8.40 -2.94
CA LEU A 15 1.80 -9.53 -2.42
C LEU A 15 1.32 -9.95 -1.02
N ALA A 16 1.11 -9.00 -0.11
CA ALA A 16 0.63 -9.28 1.24
C ALA A 16 -0.76 -9.95 1.21
N GLN A 17 -1.67 -9.50 0.37
CA GLN A 17 -2.99 -10.12 0.19
C GLN A 17 -2.89 -11.55 -0.36
N LYS A 18 -1.98 -11.81 -1.30
CA LYS A 18 -1.70 -13.17 -1.81
C LYS A 18 -1.11 -14.09 -0.74
N LEU A 19 -0.26 -13.55 0.14
CA LEU A 19 0.34 -14.32 1.23
C LEU A 19 -0.67 -14.58 2.35
N ALA A 20 -1.60 -13.66 2.63
CA ALA A 20 -2.66 -13.88 3.61
C ALA A 20 -3.58 -15.06 3.26
N ILE A 21 -3.82 -15.32 1.97
CA ILE A 21 -4.62 -16.46 1.50
C ILE A 21 -3.80 -17.75 1.31
N ASN A 22 -2.48 -17.71 1.50
CA ASN A 22 -1.60 -18.86 1.29
C ASN A 22 -1.57 -19.74 2.54
N GLN A 23 -1.90 -21.03 2.39
CA GLN A 23 -1.97 -22.00 3.49
C GLN A 23 -0.64 -22.24 4.24
N TYR A 24 0.50 -21.86 3.65
CA TYR A 24 1.83 -22.00 4.25
C TYR A 24 2.35 -20.72 4.91
N ALA A 25 1.57 -19.64 4.87
CA ALA A 25 1.94 -18.33 5.37
C ALA A 25 1.11 -17.96 6.59
N ASP A 26 1.68 -17.14 7.48
CA ASP A 26 0.96 -16.63 8.65
C ASP A 26 -0.09 -15.60 8.22
N GLN A 27 -1.34 -16.06 8.15
CA GLN A 27 -2.47 -15.25 7.70
C GLN A 27 -2.64 -13.97 8.54
N ASP A 28 -2.62 -14.06 9.89
CA ASP A 28 -2.84 -12.89 10.76
C ASP A 28 -1.73 -11.85 10.59
N TYR A 29 -0.49 -12.30 10.43
CA TYR A 29 0.63 -11.43 10.12
C TYR A 29 0.43 -10.68 8.79
N TYR A 30 0.06 -11.39 7.72
CA TYR A 30 -0.10 -10.79 6.40
C TYR A 30 -1.36 -9.92 6.29
N ASP A 31 -2.43 -10.24 7.00
CA ASP A 31 -3.62 -9.38 7.09
C ASP A 31 -3.30 -8.04 7.77
N LYS A 32 -2.55 -8.08 8.89
CA LYS A 32 -2.04 -6.87 9.55
C LYS A 32 -1.11 -6.08 8.64
N MET A 33 -0.25 -6.76 7.88
CA MET A 33 0.63 -6.12 6.90
C MET A 33 -0.16 -5.43 5.78
N ALA A 34 -1.14 -6.11 5.18
CA ALA A 34 -1.99 -5.56 4.14
C ALA A 34 -2.75 -4.32 4.64
N SER A 35 -3.26 -4.35 5.87
CA SER A 35 -3.91 -3.18 6.50
C SER A 35 -2.97 -1.98 6.62
N ARG A 36 -1.72 -2.19 7.06
CA ARG A 36 -0.70 -1.13 7.15
C ARG A 36 -0.32 -0.58 5.76
N LEU A 37 -0.12 -1.46 4.78
CA LEU A 37 0.21 -1.07 3.41
C LEU A 37 -0.91 -0.25 2.77
N LYS A 38 -2.19 -0.61 3.02
CA LYS A 38 -3.35 0.17 2.56
C LYS A 38 -3.38 1.58 3.15
N LYS A 39 -3.10 1.74 4.46
CA LYS A 39 -3.00 3.07 5.09
C LYS A 39 -1.89 3.92 4.47
N MET A 40 -0.73 3.31 4.21
CA MET A 40 0.39 4.01 3.56
C MET A 40 0.07 4.39 2.12
N LEU A 41 -0.56 3.50 1.36
CA LEU A 41 -1.00 3.78 0.01
C LEU A 41 -1.93 5.00 -0.04
N ASN A 42 -2.97 5.00 0.81
CA ASN A 42 -3.90 6.13 0.91
C ASN A 42 -3.19 7.44 1.26
N PHE A 43 -2.21 7.39 2.16
CA PHE A 43 -1.41 8.57 2.51
C PHE A 43 -0.68 9.14 1.29
N TYR A 44 0.03 8.30 0.52
CA TYR A 44 0.78 8.77 -0.65
C TYR A 44 -0.14 9.21 -1.80
N GLU A 45 -1.29 8.56 -2.00
CA GLU A 45 -2.30 9.01 -2.97
C GLU A 45 -2.86 10.39 -2.59
N ASN A 46 -3.18 10.61 -1.32
CA ASN A 46 -3.61 11.93 -0.83
C ASN A 46 -2.50 12.98 -0.95
N LEU A 47 -1.25 12.60 -0.66
CA LEU A 47 -0.09 13.49 -0.79
C LEU A 47 0.13 13.91 -2.26
N LYS A 48 -0.08 13.00 -3.20
CA LYS A 48 -0.03 13.30 -4.64
C LYS A 48 -1.07 14.35 -5.00
N ILE A 49 -2.33 14.15 -4.62
CA ILE A 49 -3.43 15.10 -4.88
C ILE A 49 -3.14 16.46 -4.25
N TRP A 50 -2.66 16.47 -3.00
CA TRP A 50 -2.29 17.70 -2.32
C TRP A 50 -1.21 18.47 -3.09
N LYS A 51 -0.16 17.77 -3.54
CA LYS A 51 0.93 18.37 -4.31
C LYS A 51 0.40 18.98 -5.62
N GLU A 52 -0.39 18.22 -6.38
CA GLU A 52 -1.00 18.68 -7.64
C GLU A 52 -1.90 19.90 -7.46
N ASN A 53 -2.60 20.00 -6.32
CA ASN A 53 -3.44 21.16 -6.00
C ASN A 53 -2.63 22.36 -5.47
N SER A 54 -1.49 22.12 -4.79
CA SER A 54 -0.63 23.20 -4.28
C SER A 54 0.25 23.85 -5.36
N GLU A 55 0.46 23.14 -6.47
CA GLU A 55 1.20 23.62 -7.64
C GLU A 55 0.27 24.29 -8.68
N LYS A 56 -1.03 24.38 -8.38
CA LYS A 56 -2.05 25.15 -9.15
C LYS A 56 -2.27 26.52 -8.54
#